data_AF-A0A931UL37-F1
#
_entry.id   AF-A0A931UL37-F1
#
_cell.length_a   1.000
_cell.length_b   1.000
_cell.length_c   1.000
_cell.angle_alpha   90.00
_cell.angle_beta   90.00
_cell.angle_gamma   90.00
#
_symmetry.space_group_name_H-M   'P 1'
#
loop_
_entity.id
_entity.type
_entity.pdbx_description
1 polymer ?
#
loop_
_entity_poly.entity_id
_entity_poly.type
_entity_poly.pdbx_seq_one_letter_code
_entity_poly.pdbx_strand_id
1 'polypeptide(L)' 'MARTAIVNIGCIVTGDLTRPVAEGDALLIEDGKIVGVGRAGDLDVERADTVID' A
#
# COMPACT_ATOMS: atom_id res chain seq x y z
N MET A 1 -16.22 7.33 2.32
CA MET A 1 -15.14 6.60 1.64
C MET A 1 -14.27 6.02 2.73
N ALA A 2 -13.98 4.72 2.67
CA ALA A 2 -13.14 4.06 3.66
C ALA A 2 -11.72 3.91 3.10
N ARG A 3 -10.72 4.32 3.87
CA ARG A 3 -9.33 4.35 3.45
C ARG A 3 -8.44 3.57 4.41
N THR A 4 -7.71 2.61 3.88
CA THR A 4 -6.80 1.75 4.65
C THR A 4 -5.39 1.88 4.10
N ALA A 5 -4.44 2.15 4.98
CA ALA A 5 -3.02 2.05 4.68
C ALA A 5 -2.44 0.80 5.34
N ILE A 6 -1.62 0.07 4.59
CA ILE A 6 -0.74 -0.96 5.14
C ILE A 6 0.68 -0.43 4.95
N VAL A 7 1.48 -0.37 6.00
CA VAL A 7 2.82 0.24 6.00
C VAL A 7 3.85 -0.75 6.55
N ASN A 8 5.14 -0.40 6.45
CA ASN A 8 6.24 -1.19 6.99
C ASN A 8 6.32 -2.62 6.45
N ILE A 9 5.77 -2.86 5.25
CA ILE A 9 5.73 -4.16 4.61
C ILE A 9 7.15 -4.53 4.18
N GLY A 10 7.66 -5.66 4.70
CA GLY A 10 9.00 -6.12 4.35
C GLY A 10 9.17 -6.57 2.88
N CYS A 11 8.11 -7.05 2.24
CA CYS A 11 8.09 -7.40 0.83
C CYS A 11 6.65 -7.43 0.27
N ILE A 12 6.40 -6.72 -0.82
CA ILE A 12 5.09 -6.69 -1.49
C ILE A 12 5.11 -7.64 -2.70
N VAL A 13 4.40 -8.76 -2.61
CA VAL A 13 4.24 -9.69 -3.74
C VAL A 13 3.01 -9.29 -4.54
N THR A 14 3.19 -9.00 -5.83
CA THR A 14 2.16 -8.37 -6.69
C THR A 14 1.21 -9.38 -7.34
N GLY A 15 1.63 -10.63 -7.50
CA GLY A 15 0.96 -11.62 -8.35
C GLY A 15 1.21 -11.43 -9.86
N ASP A 16 1.92 -10.38 -10.28
CA ASP A 16 2.36 -10.17 -11.66
C ASP A 16 3.65 -10.97 -11.91
N LEU A 17 3.60 -11.95 -12.82
CA LEU A 17 4.74 -12.81 -13.14
C LEU A 17 5.93 -12.03 -13.74
N THR A 18 5.69 -10.90 -14.39
CA THR A 18 6.74 -10.07 -14.99
C THR A 18 7.37 -9.12 -13.98
N ARG A 19 6.63 -8.77 -12.92
CA ARG A 19 7.09 -7.91 -11.82
C ARG A 19 6.59 -8.44 -10.48
N PRO A 20 7.12 -9.57 -9.99
CA PRO A 20 6.56 -10.34 -8.87
C PRO A 20 6.67 -9.62 -7.52
N VAL A 21 7.58 -8.64 -7.43
CA VAL A 21 7.80 -7.83 -6.23
C VAL A 21 7.63 -6.37 -6.60
N ALA A 22 6.87 -5.62 -5.80
CA ALA A 22 6.78 -4.17 -5.91
C ALA A 22 7.84 -3.50 -5.03
N GLU A 23 8.32 -2.34 -5.47
CA GLU A 23 9.21 -1.51 -4.67
C GLU A 23 8.42 -0.71 -3.63
N GLY A 24 9.01 -0.56 -2.44
CA GLY A 24 8.41 0.16 -1.32
C GLY A 24 7.93 -0.75 -0.20
N ASP A 25 7.30 -0.14 0.79
CA ASP A 25 6.91 -0.73 2.06
C ASP A 25 5.46 -0.41 2.44
N ALA A 26 4.68 0.20 1.53
CA ALA A 26 3.33 0.63 1.82
C ALA A 26 2.36 0.46 0.64
N LEU A 27 1.10 0.27 1.00
CA LEU A 27 -0.02 0.11 0.09
C LEU A 27 -1.23 0.89 0.62
N LEU A 28 -1.84 1.68 -0.25
CA LEU A 28 -3.00 2.50 0.06
C LEU A 28 -4.24 1.98 -0.68
N ILE A 29 -5.31 1.79 0.08
CA ILE A 29 -6.59 1.26 -0.38
C ILE A 29 -7.66 2.32 -0.16
N GLU A 30 -8.46 2.59 -1.19
CA GLU A 30 -9.67 3.41 -1.12
C GLU A 30 -10.85 2.59 -1.65
N ASP A 31 -11.90 2.47 -0.84
CA ASP A 31 -13.15 1.78 -1.18
C ASP A 31 -12.93 0.38 -1.81
N GLY A 32 -12.01 -0.38 -1.21
CA GLY A 32 -11.68 -1.75 -1.61
C GLY A 32 -10.78 -1.87 -2.84
N LYS A 33 -10.23 -0.76 -3.36
CA LYS A 33 -9.28 -0.77 -4.49
C LYS A 33 -7.93 -0.21 -4.08
N ILE A 34 -6.86 -0.81 -4.58
CA ILE A 34 -5.51 -0.29 -4.42
C ILE A 34 -5.39 0.97 -5.28
N VAL A 35 -5.08 2.10 -4.63
CA VAL A 35 -4.87 3.39 -5.29
C VAL A 35 -3.41 3.84 -5.28
N GLY A 36 -2.57 3.19 -4.46
CA GLY A 36 -1.14 3.47 -4.40
C GLY A 36 -0.33 2.31 -3.83
N VAL A 37 0.87 2.11 -4.37
CA VAL A 37 1.89 1.18 -3.89
C VAL A 37 3.22 1.91 -3.97
N GLY A 38 4.01 1.88 -2.89
CA GLY A 38 5.27 2.62 -2.85
C GLY A 38 5.83 2.71 -1.44
N ARG A 39 6.68 3.71 -1.18
CA ARG A 39 7.16 3.98 0.18
C ARG A 39 6.10 4.74 0.97
N ALA A 40 6.01 4.48 2.27
CA ALA A 40 5.04 5.15 3.14
C ALA A 40 5.10 6.68 3.05
N GLY A 41 6.30 7.27 2.94
CA GLY A 41 6.48 8.72 2.81
C GLY A 41 6.05 9.32 1.47
N ASP A 42 5.88 8.49 0.43
CA ASP A 42 5.42 8.93 -0.90
C ASP A 42 3.89 8.79 -1.05
N LEU A 43 3.25 8.10 -0.09
CA LEU A 43 1.83 7.86 -0.06
C LEU A 43 1.18 8.70 1.05
N ASP A 44 -0.07 9.08 0.84
CA ASP A 44 -0.85 9.88 1.80
C ASP A 44 -1.39 9.02 2.96
N VAL A 45 -0.55 8.17 3.55
CA VAL A 45 -0.92 7.16 4.56
C VAL A 45 -1.49 7.78 5.84
N GLU A 46 -1.08 9.01 6.18
CA GLU A 46 -1.54 9.72 7.38
C GLU A 46 -3.04 10.07 7.35
N ARG A 47 -3.64 10.10 6.16
CA ARG A 47 -5.07 10.38 5.97
C ARG A 47 -5.90 9.11 5.84
N ALA A 48 -5.34 7.93 6.12
CA ALA A 48 -6.10 6.69 6.17
C ALA A 48 -6.95 6.62 7.45
N ASP A 49 -8.17 6.09 7.33
CA ASP A 49 -9.05 5.83 8.48
C ASP A 49 -8.52 4.67 9.33
N THR A 50 -7.74 3.77 8.72
CA THR A 50 -7.13 2.61 9.38
C THR A 50 -5.71 2.43 8.88
N VAL A 51 -4.79 2.21 9.81
CA VAL A 51 -3.38 1.90 9.54
C VAL A 51 -3.07 0.51 10.07
N ILE A 52 -2.48 -0.32 9.23
CA ILE A 52 -1.97 -1.65 9.55
C ILE A 52 -0.45 -1.61 9.40
N ASP A 53 0.27 -2.04 10.43
CA ASP A 53 1.73 -2.20 10.48
C ASP A 53 2.07 -3.69 10.42
#